data_AF-A0A2S9SLQ0-F1
#
_entry.id   AF-A0A2S9SLQ0-F1
#
_cell.length_a   1.000
_cell.length_b   1.000
_cell.length_c   1.000
_cell.angle_alpha   90.00
_cell.angle_beta   90.00
_cell.angle_gamma   90.00
#
_symmetry.space_group_name_H-M   'P 1'
#
loop_
_entity.id
_entity.type
_entity.pdbx_description
1 polymer ?
#
loop_
_entity_poly.entity_id
_entity_poly.type
_entity_poly.pdbx_seq_one_letter_code
_entity_poly.pdbx_strand_id
1 'polypeptide(L)'
;MSWNLEDHILDHAALVSNNLPSYFNLSDDKNIHFTFSIDKSQLIINHNCKNQKDIDIVMSKFFEDIKEYEYIFYESQGSKKPKRKMSLDFSNMLFAYHNTDSDSINSKNYEVEPHFHLLIPQKLKNKYGKSTKAGLGYLNLRRMINEVALKHNLTFNFNENVSNDTDLITKKQATKFTWFNKRVDDQHFLNAVQSGQVNKYIQEFIKQYKRTENIQYYIKGMTDFKQRLIRQNIDFIYDGKNLKIEDFPLFFNEEQIKSLDIINSGDIKAIKELIKIRENKIARAFIEYNFGFNNVVTKELEQRGNIFKKIDLDFTDVNIDINKKMTSKDSTNEKYKKSLAFNVKEDVTKILKVVKNDKHFLELMQNLGYENIKFKAKNVEGKRERVGFTFTNNNENYTVYLNSLDLNYKNLTTAYKNNIDIKIQDIQTELLNYKAKINDYIPLKQKTYNNKIFYTIYKIEPNISLENYYIKKLDNEVEFKHKYKDLTIKDKEKTITATKSKNTTLLKEDMIDQVKLMLELYTAKGSKLENLVVTGSKEFEDETIKQILVKIENISLQDRYEFLTKLNYSEQEKQAINSYYEKLNKSKSTDDIPEKPKNEDIVDFSKENYDEAMANLLKLLEDNEVKHWLALS
;
A
#
# COMPACT_ATOMS: atom_id res chain seq x y z
N MET A 1 40.36 -6.80 14.35
CA MET A 1 39.72 -6.97 15.67
C MET A 1 38.39 -7.68 15.46
N SER A 2 38.28 -8.93 15.92
CA SER A 2 37.02 -9.67 15.91
C SER A 2 36.08 -9.11 16.97
N TRP A 3 34.85 -8.85 16.58
CA TRP A 3 33.77 -8.30 17.40
C TRP A 3 33.48 -9.20 18.60
N ASN A 4 33.66 -8.70 19.83
CA ASN A 4 33.12 -9.34 21.03
C ASN A 4 31.77 -8.70 21.34
N LEU A 5 30.70 -9.48 21.19
CA LEU A 5 29.32 -9.06 21.46
C LEU A 5 29.12 -8.63 22.92
N GLU A 6 29.88 -9.24 23.84
CA GLU A 6 29.85 -8.89 25.25
C GLU A 6 30.42 -7.49 25.50
N ASP A 7 31.61 -7.20 24.95
CA ASP A 7 32.20 -5.87 25.07
C ASP A 7 31.22 -4.83 24.55
N HIS A 8 30.52 -5.06 23.45
CA HIS A 8 29.50 -4.12 22.97
C HIS A 8 28.29 -3.92 23.92
N ILE A 9 27.87 -4.96 24.64
CA ILE A 9 26.70 -4.90 25.56
C ILE A 9 27.10 -4.30 26.91
N LEU A 10 28.31 -4.58 27.40
CA LEU A 10 28.77 -4.13 28.70
C LEU A 10 29.47 -2.77 28.63
N ASP A 11 30.19 -2.51 27.54
CA ASP A 11 30.76 -1.21 27.26
C ASP A 11 29.60 -0.23 27.07
N HIS A 12 29.64 0.86 27.83
CA HIS A 12 28.69 1.96 27.66
C HIS A 12 27.24 1.62 28.00
N ALA A 13 26.98 0.64 28.88
CA ALA A 13 25.64 0.43 29.43
C ALA A 13 25.37 1.37 30.62
N ALA A 14 24.18 1.97 30.66
CA ALA A 14 23.71 2.78 31.78
C ALA A 14 23.25 1.91 32.97
N LEU A 15 22.63 0.76 32.71
CA LEU A 15 22.29 -0.25 33.71
C LEU A 15 22.62 -1.65 33.18
N VAL A 16 23.06 -2.53 34.08
CA VAL A 16 23.42 -3.91 33.74
C VAL A 16 22.93 -4.86 34.82
N SER A 17 22.34 -5.98 34.39
CA SER A 17 22.05 -7.15 35.20
C SER A 17 22.65 -8.37 34.50
N ASN A 18 23.78 -8.86 35.01
CA ASN A 18 24.46 -10.02 34.43
C ASN A 18 24.21 -11.26 35.29
N ASN A 19 23.26 -12.09 34.86
CA ASN A 19 22.97 -13.39 35.49
C ASN A 19 23.39 -14.56 34.60
N LEU A 20 24.36 -14.36 33.70
CA LEU A 20 24.85 -15.45 32.85
C LEU A 20 25.56 -16.52 33.71
N PRO A 21 25.33 -17.82 33.43
CA PRO A 21 25.96 -18.87 34.20
C PRO A 21 27.48 -18.89 33.96
N SER A 22 28.25 -19.37 34.93
CA SER A 22 29.73 -19.41 34.87
C SER A 22 30.31 -20.23 33.71
N TYR A 23 29.52 -21.14 33.13
CA TYR A 23 29.90 -21.93 31.96
C TYR A 23 29.51 -21.27 30.62
N PHE A 24 28.96 -20.06 30.65
CA PHE A 24 28.52 -19.35 29.45
C PHE A 24 29.72 -18.91 28.61
N ASN A 25 29.83 -19.42 27.38
CA ASN A 25 30.85 -18.98 26.44
C ASN A 25 30.31 -17.83 25.60
N LEU A 26 30.85 -16.63 25.82
CA LEU A 26 30.40 -15.39 25.17
C LEU A 26 30.74 -15.34 23.68
N SER A 27 31.77 -16.08 23.26
CA SER A 27 32.17 -16.22 21.86
C SER A 27 31.38 -17.28 21.09
N ASP A 28 30.41 -17.97 21.73
CA ASP A 28 29.55 -18.93 21.04
C ASP A 28 28.58 -18.21 20.08
N ASP A 29 28.70 -18.50 18.79
CA ASP A 29 27.88 -17.93 17.72
C ASP A 29 26.40 -18.35 17.80
N LYS A 30 26.10 -19.35 18.63
CA LYS A 30 24.74 -19.81 18.92
C LYS A 30 24.04 -19.02 20.03
N ASN A 31 24.76 -18.11 20.70
CA ASN A 31 24.15 -17.21 21.66
C ASN A 31 23.13 -16.31 20.97
N ILE A 32 22.04 -16.05 21.69
CA ILE A 32 20.93 -15.25 21.18
C ILE A 32 21.10 -13.84 21.69
N HIS A 33 21.28 -12.89 20.76
CA HIS A 33 21.24 -11.46 21.05
C HIS A 33 19.89 -10.88 20.63
N PHE A 34 19.14 -10.38 21.60
CA PHE A 34 17.87 -9.73 21.39
C PHE A 34 17.97 -8.25 21.75
N THR A 35 17.40 -7.40 20.90
CA THR A 35 17.43 -5.94 21.09
C THR A 35 16.05 -5.35 20.85
N PHE A 36 15.70 -4.40 21.70
CA PHE A 36 14.47 -3.63 21.59
C PHE A 36 14.68 -2.20 22.04
N SER A 37 14.01 -1.25 21.38
CA SER A 37 14.18 0.19 21.62
C SER A 37 12.84 0.89 21.84
N ILE A 38 12.88 2.09 22.40
CA ILE A 38 11.70 2.93 22.56
C ILE A 38 11.92 4.29 21.89
N ASP A 39 10.87 4.77 21.21
CA ASP A 39 10.88 6.09 20.59
C ASP A 39 10.93 7.17 21.70
N LYS A 40 11.91 8.08 21.68
CA LYS A 40 12.03 9.14 22.72
C LYS A 40 10.80 10.04 22.78
N SER A 41 10.24 10.40 21.63
CA SER A 41 8.96 11.12 21.55
C SER A 41 7.85 10.49 22.40
N GLN A 42 7.80 9.17 22.55
CA GLN A 42 6.83 8.51 23.43
C GLN A 42 7.08 8.81 24.90
N LEU A 43 8.34 8.88 25.32
CA LEU A 43 8.71 9.24 26.70
C LEU A 43 8.38 10.72 26.99
N ILE A 44 8.57 11.59 26.01
CA ILE A 44 8.16 13.00 26.10
C ILE A 44 6.64 13.10 26.28
N ILE A 45 5.86 12.42 25.44
CA ILE A 45 4.38 12.50 25.46
C ILE A 45 3.80 11.82 26.70
N ASN A 46 4.18 10.57 26.98
CA ASN A 46 3.54 9.74 28.00
C ASN A 46 4.04 10.03 29.41
N HIS A 47 5.26 10.56 29.55
CA HIS A 47 5.92 10.75 30.85
C HIS A 47 6.44 12.18 31.07
N ASN A 48 6.21 13.10 30.14
CA ASN A 48 6.67 14.49 30.23
C ASN A 48 8.19 14.59 30.46
N CYS A 49 8.97 13.70 29.85
CA CYS A 49 10.43 13.73 29.95
C CYS A 49 10.98 14.96 29.22
N LYS A 50 11.81 15.77 29.91
CA LYS A 50 12.39 17.01 29.36
C LYS A 50 13.89 16.93 29.10
N ASN A 51 14.53 15.88 29.58
CA ASN A 51 15.97 15.64 29.43
C ASN A 51 16.29 14.15 29.59
N GLN A 52 17.56 13.78 29.41
CA GLN A 52 18.02 12.38 29.51
C GLN A 52 17.83 11.79 30.93
N LYS A 53 17.96 12.59 31.98
CA LYS A 53 17.75 12.13 33.37
C LYS A 53 16.29 11.70 33.61
N ASP A 54 15.32 12.42 33.06
CA ASP A 54 13.91 12.04 33.16
C ASP A 54 13.65 10.70 32.43
N ILE A 55 14.26 10.53 31.25
CA ILE A 55 14.22 9.26 30.50
C ILE A 55 14.79 8.12 31.34
N ASP A 56 15.96 8.32 31.95
CA ASP A 56 16.64 7.31 32.75
C ASP A 56 15.81 6.89 33.97
N ILE A 57 15.10 7.82 34.61
CA ILE A 57 14.17 7.50 35.72
C ILE A 57 13.07 6.54 35.25
N VAL A 58 12.46 6.81 34.09
CA VAL A 58 11.39 5.94 33.55
C VAL A 58 11.95 4.58 33.14
N MET A 59 13.10 4.57 32.44
CA MET A 59 13.73 3.32 31.97
C MET A 59 14.29 2.47 33.10
N SER A 60 14.81 3.08 34.18
CA SER A 60 15.30 2.36 35.36
C SER A 60 14.16 1.62 36.07
N LYS A 61 12.99 2.27 36.21
CA LYS A 61 11.80 1.62 36.80
C LYS A 61 11.35 0.42 35.97
N PHE A 62 11.27 0.59 34.64
CA PHE A 62 10.95 -0.53 33.75
C PHE A 62 12.00 -1.65 33.83
N PHE A 63 13.29 -1.29 33.92
CA PHE A 63 14.40 -2.25 34.01
C PHE A 63 14.31 -3.13 35.27
N GLU A 64 14.06 -2.54 36.44
CA GLU A 64 13.90 -3.31 37.68
C GLU A 64 12.63 -4.16 37.67
N ASP A 65 11.51 -3.60 37.19
CA ASP A 65 10.24 -4.34 37.14
C ASP A 65 10.30 -5.55 36.20
N ILE A 66 10.97 -5.44 35.04
CA ILE A 66 11.08 -6.57 34.11
C ILE A 66 12.09 -7.63 34.57
N LYS A 67 13.16 -7.21 35.23
CA LYS A 67 14.20 -8.08 35.77
C LYS A 67 13.64 -9.06 36.81
N GLU A 68 12.73 -8.59 37.66
CA GLU A 68 12.08 -9.39 38.71
C GLU A 68 10.81 -10.11 38.24
N TYR A 69 10.38 -9.89 36.99
CA TYR A 69 9.11 -10.42 36.50
C TYR A 69 9.23 -11.85 35.97
N GLU A 70 8.45 -12.77 36.55
CA GLU A 70 8.28 -14.14 36.04
C GLU A 70 7.05 -14.21 35.11
N TYR A 71 7.28 -14.50 33.83
CA TYR A 71 6.22 -14.72 32.86
C TYR A 71 5.81 -16.20 32.80
N ILE A 72 4.55 -16.48 33.11
CA ILE A 72 3.98 -17.84 33.10
C ILE A 72 3.18 -18.07 31.81
N PHE A 73 3.47 -19.15 31.11
CA PHE A 73 2.74 -19.55 29.90
C PHE A 73 2.50 -21.05 29.81
N TYR A 74 1.62 -21.46 28.89
CA TYR A 74 1.22 -22.86 28.72
C TYR A 74 1.54 -23.37 27.32
N GLU A 75 2.39 -24.38 27.23
CA GLU A 75 2.85 -24.97 25.98
C GLU A 75 2.05 -26.25 25.64
N SER A 76 1.67 -26.40 24.37
CA SER A 76 1.02 -27.63 23.90
C SER A 76 2.00 -28.81 23.91
N GLN A 77 1.55 -29.97 24.43
CA GLN A 77 2.30 -31.22 24.37
C GLN A 77 1.71 -32.22 23.38
N GLY A 78 0.91 -31.72 22.42
CA GLY A 78 0.08 -32.53 21.52
C GLY A 78 -1.40 -32.48 21.91
N SER A 79 -2.27 -32.90 21.00
CA SER A 79 -3.73 -32.75 21.11
C SER A 79 -4.38 -33.50 22.28
N LYS A 80 -3.72 -34.54 22.80
CA LYS A 80 -4.25 -35.41 23.86
C LYS A 80 -3.64 -35.19 25.25
N LYS A 81 -2.66 -34.29 25.40
CA LYS A 81 -1.98 -34.04 26.68
C LYS A 81 -2.36 -32.66 27.22
N PRO A 82 -2.52 -32.51 28.55
CA PRO A 82 -2.73 -31.21 29.15
C PRO A 82 -1.56 -30.29 28.81
N LYS A 83 -1.85 -28.99 28.63
CA LYS A 83 -0.82 -28.01 28.33
C LYS A 83 0.17 -27.96 29.50
N ARG A 84 1.46 -27.97 29.19
CA ARG A 84 2.53 -27.87 30.19
C ARG A 84 2.68 -26.42 30.63
N LYS A 85 2.61 -26.18 31.95
CA LYS A 85 2.96 -24.90 32.55
C LYS A 85 4.48 -24.67 32.41
N MET A 86 4.85 -23.52 31.88
CA MET A 86 6.20 -23.06 31.65
C MET A 86 6.37 -21.68 32.28
N SER A 87 7.62 -21.30 32.58
CA SER A 87 7.98 -19.96 33.00
C SER A 87 9.19 -19.44 32.23
N LEU A 88 9.24 -18.11 32.12
CA LEU A 88 10.34 -17.34 31.55
C LEU A 88 10.67 -16.20 32.53
N ASP A 89 11.95 -16.03 32.83
CA ASP A 89 12.48 -14.99 33.70
C ASP A 89 13.90 -14.62 33.22
N PHE A 90 14.52 -13.61 33.83
CA PHE A 90 15.86 -13.12 33.49
C PHE A 90 16.97 -13.72 34.37
N SER A 91 16.71 -14.87 35.01
CA SER A 91 17.65 -15.52 35.94
C SER A 91 18.93 -16.09 35.29
N ASN A 92 18.95 -16.25 33.97
CA ASN A 92 20.06 -16.84 33.21
C ASN A 92 20.40 -16.00 31.97
N MET A 93 20.29 -14.68 32.07
CA MET A 93 20.47 -13.74 30.97
C MET A 93 21.35 -12.56 31.38
N LEU A 94 22.02 -11.95 30.41
CA LEU A 94 22.57 -10.60 30.55
C LEU A 94 21.55 -9.62 29.97
N PHE A 95 21.15 -8.63 30.78
CA PHE A 95 20.24 -7.57 30.41
C PHE A 95 20.91 -6.22 30.64
N ALA A 96 20.99 -5.40 29.59
CA ALA A 96 21.62 -4.08 29.66
C ALA A 96 20.74 -3.01 29.04
N TYR A 97 20.75 -1.83 29.66
CA TYR A 97 20.10 -0.62 29.16
C TYR A 97 21.16 0.35 28.64
N HIS A 98 20.95 0.90 27.45
CA HIS A 98 21.81 1.90 26.84
C HIS A 98 21.02 3.16 26.48
N ASN A 99 21.68 4.31 26.60
CA ASN A 99 21.12 5.60 26.29
C ASN A 99 22.14 6.48 25.53
N THR A 100 21.79 7.74 25.30
CA THR A 100 22.64 8.68 24.58
C THR A 100 23.96 8.98 25.31
N ASP A 101 23.89 9.18 26.62
CA ASP A 101 25.07 9.56 27.41
C ASP A 101 26.05 8.39 27.51
N SER A 102 25.50 7.18 27.60
CA SER A 102 26.27 5.96 27.70
C SER A 102 26.94 5.62 26.37
N ASP A 103 26.24 5.61 25.24
CA ASP A 103 26.75 5.21 23.90
C ASP A 103 27.57 6.32 23.17
N SER A 104 27.94 7.39 23.87
CA SER A 104 28.52 8.63 23.31
C SER A 104 29.92 8.50 22.69
N ILE A 105 30.66 7.42 22.98
CA ILE A 105 32.03 7.22 22.48
C ILE A 105 32.08 6.91 20.97
N ASN A 106 31.05 6.27 20.41
CA ASN A 106 30.95 5.93 18.99
C ASN A 106 29.94 6.79 18.20
N SER A 107 29.24 7.71 18.87
CA SER A 107 28.07 8.40 18.33
C SER A 107 28.11 9.93 18.51
N LYS A 108 29.31 10.53 18.47
CA LYS A 108 29.59 11.97 18.71
C LYS A 108 28.68 13.00 17.99
N ASN A 109 27.88 12.59 17.00
CA ASN A 109 27.11 13.48 16.14
C ASN A 109 25.57 13.36 16.26
N TYR A 110 25.03 12.39 17.00
CA TYR A 110 23.58 12.25 17.15
C TYR A 110 23.21 11.51 18.44
N GLU A 111 22.01 11.78 18.96
CA GLU A 111 21.51 11.08 20.12
C GLU A 111 21.12 9.63 19.81
N VAL A 112 21.35 8.75 20.77
CA VAL A 112 21.00 7.33 20.69
C VAL A 112 19.64 7.11 21.32
N GLU A 113 18.74 6.44 20.61
CA GLU A 113 17.44 6.03 21.14
C GLU A 113 17.63 5.11 22.36
N PRO A 114 16.87 5.29 23.45
CA PRO A 114 16.92 4.39 24.59
C PRO A 114 16.60 2.95 24.14
N HIS A 115 17.49 2.03 24.44
CA HIS A 115 17.36 0.65 23.98
C HIS A 115 17.98 -0.33 24.95
N PHE A 116 17.56 -1.59 24.80
CA PHE A 116 17.94 -2.66 25.69
C PHE A 116 18.54 -3.82 24.90
N HIS A 117 19.53 -4.45 25.52
CA HIS A 117 20.22 -5.62 25.03
C HIS A 117 19.93 -6.79 25.96
N LEU A 118 19.57 -7.93 25.37
CA LEU A 118 19.39 -9.21 26.05
C LEU A 118 20.32 -10.22 25.40
N LEU A 119 21.25 -10.77 26.17
CA LEU A 119 22.08 -11.89 25.74
C LEU A 119 21.63 -13.15 26.46
N ILE A 120 21.28 -14.17 25.66
CA ILE A 120 20.56 -15.35 26.10
C ILE A 120 21.32 -16.61 25.63
N PRO A 121 21.54 -17.60 26.51
CA PRO A 121 22.07 -18.91 26.11
C PRO A 121 21.16 -19.64 25.12
N GLN A 122 21.76 -20.31 24.14
CA GLN A 122 21.04 -21.10 23.11
C GLN A 122 20.02 -22.09 23.73
N LYS A 123 20.35 -22.64 24.91
CA LYS A 123 19.46 -23.49 25.70
C LYS A 123 18.96 -22.73 26.91
N LEU A 124 17.90 -21.95 26.72
CA LEU A 124 17.13 -21.38 27.82
C LEU A 124 16.62 -22.51 28.72
N LYS A 125 17.21 -22.64 29.90
CA LYS A 125 16.64 -23.48 30.97
C LYS A 125 15.69 -22.60 31.77
N ASN A 126 14.47 -23.07 32.00
CA ASN A 126 13.60 -22.43 32.99
C ASN A 126 14.14 -22.66 34.41
N LYS A 127 13.55 -22.02 35.42
CA LYS A 127 13.90 -22.21 36.84
C LYS A 127 13.81 -23.67 37.34
N TYR A 128 13.25 -24.57 36.55
CA TYR A 128 13.14 -26.02 36.82
C TYR A 128 14.14 -26.86 35.99
N GLY A 129 15.13 -26.24 35.35
CA GLY A 129 16.20 -26.92 34.60
C GLY A 129 15.80 -27.47 33.22
N LYS A 130 14.60 -27.18 32.70
CA LYS A 130 14.10 -27.71 31.42
C LYS A 130 14.35 -26.73 30.26
N SER A 131 14.87 -27.26 29.15
CA SER A 131 15.15 -26.48 27.93
C SER A 131 13.86 -26.03 27.23
N THR A 132 13.72 -24.74 26.95
CA THR A 132 12.74 -24.21 25.99
C THR A 132 13.34 -24.18 24.59
N LYS A 133 12.52 -24.38 23.55
CA LYS A 133 12.94 -24.20 22.16
C LYS A 133 13.06 -22.70 21.88
N ALA A 134 14.20 -22.24 21.34
CA ALA A 134 14.50 -20.82 21.09
C ALA A 134 13.34 -20.05 20.42
N GLY A 135 12.70 -20.61 19.38
CA GLY A 135 11.56 -19.99 18.67
C GLY A 135 10.31 -19.71 19.52
N LEU A 136 10.00 -20.59 20.49
CA LEU A 136 8.90 -20.39 21.45
C LEU A 136 9.30 -19.42 22.58
N GLY A 137 10.60 -19.31 22.86
CA GLY A 137 11.16 -18.33 23.79
C GLY A 137 10.92 -16.89 23.33
N TYR A 138 11.16 -16.57 22.06
CA TYR A 138 11.04 -15.19 21.56
C TYR A 138 9.63 -14.60 21.62
N LEU A 139 8.61 -15.37 21.21
CA LEU A 139 7.22 -14.90 21.28
C LEU A 139 6.82 -14.60 22.74
N ASN A 140 7.22 -15.47 23.67
CA ASN A 140 6.90 -15.32 25.08
C ASN A 140 7.75 -14.23 25.74
N LEU A 141 9.01 -14.04 25.33
CA LEU A 141 9.86 -12.91 25.74
C LEU A 141 9.24 -11.58 25.31
N ARG A 142 8.74 -11.49 24.08
CA ARG A 142 8.02 -10.31 23.61
C ARG A 142 6.75 -10.04 24.42
N ARG A 143 5.99 -11.10 24.75
CA ARG A 143 4.79 -10.97 25.60
C ARG A 143 5.13 -10.50 27.00
N MET A 144 6.14 -11.10 27.61
CA MET A 144 6.70 -10.70 28.90
C MET A 144 7.08 -9.21 28.91
N ILE A 145 7.91 -8.78 27.94
CA ILE A 145 8.32 -7.38 27.79
C ILE A 145 7.09 -6.47 27.65
N ASN A 146 6.13 -6.84 26.81
CA ASN A 146 4.92 -6.03 26.60
C ASN A 146 4.04 -5.95 27.85
N GLU A 147 3.89 -7.03 28.63
CA GLU A 147 3.07 -7.02 29.85
C GLU A 147 3.66 -6.09 30.92
N VAL A 148 4.98 -6.07 31.07
CA VAL A 148 5.64 -5.11 31.96
C VAL A 148 5.56 -3.69 31.36
N ALA A 149 5.87 -3.51 30.08
CA ALA A 149 5.84 -2.21 29.40
C ALA A 149 4.49 -1.51 29.51
N LEU A 150 3.37 -2.25 29.39
CA LEU A 150 2.02 -1.71 29.54
C LEU A 150 1.75 -1.12 30.93
N LYS A 151 2.33 -1.67 32.00
CA LYS A 151 2.23 -1.09 33.36
C LYS A 151 2.88 0.29 33.45
N HIS A 152 3.89 0.53 32.61
CA HIS A 152 4.58 1.80 32.52
C HIS A 152 4.06 2.68 31.38
N ASN A 153 2.97 2.33 30.69
CA ASN A 153 2.51 3.06 29.50
C ASN A 153 3.59 3.19 28.39
N LEU A 154 4.37 2.13 28.20
CA LEU A 154 5.46 2.04 27.22
C LEU A 154 5.15 1.04 26.11
N THR A 155 5.65 1.32 24.92
CA THR A 155 5.59 0.46 23.75
C THR A 155 6.95 0.38 23.08
N PHE A 156 7.49 -0.84 22.99
CA PHE A 156 8.81 -1.10 22.42
C PHE A 156 8.78 -1.50 20.94
N ASN A 157 9.82 -1.09 20.22
CA ASN A 157 10.19 -1.54 18.89
C ASN A 157 11.10 -2.76 18.99
N PHE A 158 10.68 -3.87 18.37
CA PHE A 158 11.47 -5.10 18.30
C PHE A 158 12.13 -5.22 16.93
N ASN A 159 13.43 -5.56 16.91
CA ASN A 159 14.21 -5.62 15.68
C ASN A 159 13.71 -6.68 14.67
N GLU A 160 12.95 -7.67 15.13
CA GLU A 160 12.41 -8.79 14.32
C GLU A 160 11.06 -8.51 13.65
N ASN A 161 10.48 -7.31 13.78
CA ASN A 161 9.17 -6.96 13.21
C ASN A 161 9.15 -6.82 11.66
N VAL A 162 9.98 -7.56 10.94
CA VAL A 162 10.10 -7.50 9.48
C VAL A 162 9.07 -8.45 8.85
N SER A 163 8.25 -7.95 7.93
CA SER A 163 6.99 -8.57 7.50
C SER A 163 7.14 -9.80 6.60
N ASN A 164 8.27 -9.98 5.92
CA ASN A 164 8.55 -11.10 5.02
C ASN A 164 10.06 -11.28 4.76
N ASP A 165 10.44 -12.38 4.11
CA ASP A 165 11.84 -12.74 3.82
C ASP A 165 12.53 -11.73 2.92
N THR A 166 11.84 -11.19 1.92
CA THR A 166 12.35 -10.10 1.07
C THR A 166 12.67 -8.88 1.91
N ASP A 167 11.81 -8.57 2.87
CA ASP A 167 12.00 -7.44 3.76
C ASP A 167 13.21 -7.62 4.65
N LEU A 168 13.43 -8.85 5.13
CA LEU A 168 14.58 -9.24 5.91
C LEU A 168 15.87 -9.15 5.10
N ILE A 169 15.86 -9.61 3.84
CA ILE A 169 17.02 -9.55 2.93
C ILE A 169 17.40 -8.11 2.64
N THR A 170 16.44 -7.26 2.24
CA THR A 170 16.71 -5.85 1.97
C THR A 170 17.17 -5.13 3.23
N LYS A 171 16.56 -5.40 4.40
CA LYS A 171 17.02 -4.85 5.69
C LYS A 171 18.46 -5.27 5.98
N LYS A 172 18.81 -6.55 5.81
CA LYS A 172 20.18 -7.06 5.99
C LYS A 172 21.15 -6.35 5.06
N GLN A 173 20.84 -6.24 3.76
CA GLN A 173 21.69 -5.58 2.76
C GLN A 173 21.92 -4.11 3.08
N ALA A 174 20.88 -3.37 3.44
CA ALA A 174 21.02 -1.96 3.75
C ALA A 174 21.61 -1.71 5.16
N THR A 175 21.49 -2.66 6.09
CA THR A 175 22.29 -2.65 7.33
C THR A 175 23.78 -2.83 7.03
N LYS A 176 24.15 -3.52 5.93
CA LYS A 176 25.55 -3.55 5.50
C LYS A 176 26.07 -2.17 5.11
N PHE A 177 25.26 -1.30 4.52
CA PHE A 177 25.69 0.07 4.21
C PHE A 177 25.99 0.88 5.49
N THR A 178 25.08 0.85 6.48
CA THR A 178 25.29 1.56 7.75
C THR A 178 26.46 0.98 8.55
N TRP A 179 26.61 -0.34 8.57
CA TRP A 179 27.77 -0.99 9.17
C TRP A 179 29.07 -0.65 8.44
N PHE A 180 29.05 -0.70 7.10
CA PHE A 180 30.19 -0.36 6.25
C PHE A 180 30.70 1.05 6.53
N ASN A 181 29.79 2.02 6.63
CA ASN A 181 30.16 3.41 6.94
C ASN A 181 30.79 3.57 8.33
N LYS A 182 30.40 2.75 9.32
CA LYS A 182 30.85 2.92 10.71
C LYS A 182 32.05 2.08 11.11
N ARG A 183 32.21 0.88 10.55
CA ARG A 183 33.06 -0.17 11.15
C ARG A 183 34.17 -0.70 10.26
N VAL A 184 34.06 -0.52 8.95
CA VAL A 184 35.13 -0.88 8.00
C VAL A 184 36.31 0.05 8.22
N ASP A 185 37.54 -0.43 8.04
CA ASP A 185 38.75 0.40 8.11
C ASP A 185 38.84 1.41 6.96
N ASP A 186 39.63 2.47 7.14
CA ASP A 186 39.65 3.57 6.18
C ASP A 186 40.20 3.17 4.80
N GLN A 187 41.17 2.25 4.75
CA GLN A 187 41.73 1.77 3.48
C GLN A 187 40.70 0.95 2.69
N HIS A 188 39.99 0.04 3.36
CA HIS A 188 38.95 -0.75 2.72
C HIS A 188 37.77 0.11 2.28
N PHE A 189 37.40 1.15 3.05
CA PHE A 189 36.39 2.11 2.63
C PHE A 189 36.80 2.85 1.35
N LEU A 190 38.02 3.38 1.30
CA LEU A 190 38.58 4.06 0.12
C LEU A 190 38.56 3.14 -1.12
N ASN A 191 39.06 1.92 -0.98
CA ASN A 191 39.09 0.94 -2.07
C ASN A 191 37.67 0.60 -2.58
N ALA A 192 36.70 0.48 -1.67
CA ALA A 192 35.31 0.19 -2.02
C ALA A 192 34.62 1.39 -2.71
N VAL A 193 34.99 2.63 -2.36
CA VAL A 193 34.54 3.83 -3.07
C VAL A 193 35.12 3.85 -4.48
N GLN A 194 36.44 3.69 -4.61
CA GLN A 194 37.15 3.74 -5.90
C GLN A 194 36.72 2.62 -6.87
N SER A 195 36.45 1.42 -6.35
CA SER A 195 35.96 0.29 -7.15
C SER A 195 34.48 0.36 -7.53
N GLY A 196 33.74 1.38 -7.04
CA GLY A 196 32.30 1.53 -7.30
C GLY A 196 31.41 0.53 -6.55
N GLN A 197 31.97 -0.26 -5.62
CA GLN A 197 31.22 -1.19 -4.78
C GLN A 197 30.18 -0.47 -3.91
N VAL A 198 30.53 0.73 -3.43
CA VAL A 198 29.64 1.58 -2.61
C VAL A 198 28.37 1.99 -3.35
N ASN A 199 28.40 2.14 -4.68
CA ASN A 199 27.21 2.48 -5.48
C ASN A 199 26.08 1.45 -5.28
N LYS A 200 26.43 0.16 -5.21
CA LYS A 200 25.47 -0.93 -4.97
C LYS A 200 24.88 -0.84 -3.56
N TYR A 201 25.70 -0.50 -2.56
CA TYR A 201 25.26 -0.37 -1.18
C TYR A 201 24.31 0.80 -0.98
N ILE A 202 24.61 1.95 -1.59
CA ILE A 202 23.73 3.14 -1.56
C ILE A 202 22.41 2.86 -2.27
N GLN A 203 22.43 2.20 -3.43
CA GLN A 203 21.20 1.85 -4.15
C GLN A 203 20.27 0.94 -3.33
N GLU A 204 20.81 -0.10 -2.69
CA GLU A 204 20.01 -0.97 -1.82
C GLU A 204 19.54 -0.25 -0.55
N PHE A 205 20.34 0.67 -0.01
CA PHE A 205 19.96 1.51 1.13
C PHE A 205 18.79 2.45 0.79
N ILE A 206 18.84 3.14 -0.35
CA ILE A 206 17.76 3.99 -0.85
C ILE A 206 16.51 3.17 -1.16
N LYS A 207 16.67 1.99 -1.76
CA LYS A 207 15.55 1.07 -2.02
C LYS A 207 14.86 0.62 -0.73
N GLN A 208 15.64 0.33 0.33
CA GLN A 208 15.07 0.03 1.64
C GLN A 208 14.31 1.24 2.20
N TYR A 209 14.89 2.44 2.11
CA TYR A 209 14.20 3.66 2.52
C TYR A 209 12.88 3.82 1.79
N LYS A 210 12.86 3.78 0.44
CA LYS A 210 11.63 3.94 -0.35
C LYS A 210 10.54 2.92 -0.01
N ARG A 211 10.92 1.74 0.48
CA ARG A 211 9.96 0.71 0.91
C ARG A 211 9.47 0.91 2.35
N THR A 212 10.33 1.41 3.24
CA THR A 212 10.04 1.50 4.69
C THR A 212 9.64 2.90 5.14
N GLU A 213 9.91 3.90 4.32
CA GLU A 213 9.67 5.33 4.54
C GLU A 213 10.28 5.86 5.85
N ASN A 214 11.25 5.13 6.40
CA ASN A 214 11.92 5.48 7.64
C ASN A 214 13.00 6.55 7.38
N ILE A 215 12.56 7.81 7.37
CA ILE A 215 13.40 8.97 7.07
C ILE A 215 14.57 9.13 8.05
N GLN A 216 14.36 8.86 9.33
CA GLN A 216 15.41 8.95 10.35
C GLN A 216 16.53 7.95 10.08
N TYR A 217 16.20 6.70 9.71
CA TYR A 217 17.20 5.70 9.33
C TYR A 217 18.00 6.13 8.09
N TYR A 218 17.32 6.67 7.08
CA TYR A 218 17.96 7.14 5.85
C TYR A 218 18.91 8.32 6.09
N ILE A 219 18.44 9.39 6.75
CA ILE A 219 19.23 10.58 7.04
C ILE A 219 20.46 10.20 7.88
N LYS A 220 20.30 9.35 8.89
CA LYS A 220 21.42 8.86 9.71
C LYS A 220 22.49 8.16 8.87
N GLY A 221 22.09 7.22 8.00
CA GLY A 221 23.04 6.48 7.18
C GLY A 221 23.76 7.35 6.14
N MET A 222 23.07 8.32 5.54
CA MET A 222 23.66 9.27 4.59
C MET A 222 24.55 10.30 5.26
N THR A 223 24.19 10.76 6.46
CA THR A 223 25.02 11.68 7.26
C THR A 223 26.33 11.00 7.67
N ASP A 224 26.26 9.77 8.17
CA ASP A 224 27.47 8.99 8.52
C ASP A 224 28.37 8.81 7.30
N PHE A 225 27.79 8.57 6.12
CA PHE A 225 28.54 8.46 4.87
C PHE A 225 29.21 9.79 4.47
N LYS A 226 28.46 10.91 4.45
CA LYS A 226 28.98 12.24 4.13
C LYS A 226 30.12 12.64 5.07
N GLN A 227 29.96 12.43 6.37
CA GLN A 227 31.00 12.70 7.36
C GLN A 227 32.27 11.87 7.11
N ARG A 228 32.11 10.62 6.67
CA ARG A 228 33.26 9.77 6.33
C ARG A 228 33.97 10.23 5.06
N LEU A 229 33.24 10.66 4.04
CA LEU A 229 33.80 11.26 2.83
C LEU A 229 34.59 12.54 3.17
N ILE A 230 34.04 13.41 4.03
CA ILE A 230 34.71 14.63 4.50
C ILE A 230 35.99 14.27 5.26
N ARG A 231 35.91 13.35 6.23
CA ARG A 231 37.05 12.94 7.07
C ARG A 231 38.21 12.38 6.26
N GLN A 232 37.92 11.60 5.22
CA GLN A 232 38.93 10.99 4.36
C GLN A 232 39.27 11.83 3.12
N ASN A 233 38.61 12.99 2.94
CA ASN A 233 38.71 13.84 1.77
C ASN A 233 38.49 13.10 0.43
N ILE A 234 37.40 12.34 0.34
CA ILE A 234 37.06 11.53 -0.84
C ILE A 234 35.89 12.17 -1.58
N ASP A 235 36.09 12.47 -2.87
CA ASP A 235 34.97 12.87 -3.74
C ASP A 235 34.14 11.65 -4.14
N PHE A 236 32.82 11.79 -4.02
CA PHE A 236 31.88 10.74 -4.39
C PHE A 236 30.71 11.33 -5.15
N ILE A 237 30.64 11.03 -6.44
CA ILE A 237 29.60 11.53 -7.32
C ILE A 237 28.40 10.57 -7.32
N TYR A 238 27.25 11.07 -6.91
CA TYR A 238 25.97 10.37 -6.97
C TYR A 238 24.93 11.28 -7.62
N ASP A 239 24.31 10.81 -8.70
CA ASP A 239 23.28 11.55 -9.44
C ASP A 239 23.73 12.98 -9.82
N GLY A 240 24.98 13.09 -10.29
CA GLY A 240 25.60 14.37 -10.68
C GLY A 240 26.07 15.26 -9.53
N LYS A 241 25.85 14.88 -8.27
CA LYS A 241 26.25 15.65 -7.08
C LYS A 241 27.43 15.03 -6.35
N ASN A 242 28.36 15.86 -5.88
CA ASN A 242 29.43 15.41 -5.00
C ASN A 242 28.98 15.37 -3.54
N LEU A 243 28.67 14.18 -3.03
CA LEU A 243 28.14 14.00 -1.68
C LEU A 243 29.11 14.38 -0.55
N LYS A 244 30.38 14.67 -0.86
CA LYS A 244 31.33 15.25 0.11
C LYS A 244 30.92 16.68 0.49
N ILE A 245 30.54 17.49 -0.50
CA ILE A 245 30.32 18.93 -0.36
C ILE A 245 28.85 19.31 -0.52
N GLU A 246 28.11 18.62 -1.37
CA GLU A 246 26.71 18.86 -1.66
C GLU A 246 25.80 18.01 -0.76
N ASP A 247 24.51 18.36 -0.76
CA ASP A 247 23.50 17.63 -0.01
C ASP A 247 23.03 16.37 -0.74
N PHE A 248 22.96 15.27 0.01
CA PHE A 248 22.36 14.04 -0.50
C PHE A 248 20.86 14.24 -0.74
N PRO A 249 20.25 13.53 -1.70
CA PRO A 249 18.83 13.69 -2.01
C PRO A 249 17.96 13.25 -0.83
N LEU A 250 16.94 14.04 -0.50
CA LEU A 250 15.84 13.60 0.37
C LEU A 250 14.66 13.19 -0.53
N PHE A 251 14.05 12.06 -0.21
CA PHE A 251 12.99 11.46 -1.02
C PHE A 251 11.67 11.50 -0.23
N PHE A 252 11.16 12.70 0.03
CA PHE A 252 9.90 12.86 0.75
C PHE A 252 8.70 12.43 -0.11
N ASN A 253 7.78 11.67 0.47
CA ASN A 253 6.47 11.41 -0.13
C ASN A 253 5.48 12.55 0.21
N GLU A 254 4.29 12.53 -0.41
CA GLU A 254 3.28 13.57 -0.20
C GLU A 254 2.81 13.69 1.26
N GLU A 255 2.71 12.57 1.99
CA GLU A 255 2.32 12.58 3.41
C GLU A 255 3.38 13.21 4.30
N GLN A 256 4.65 12.95 4.01
CA GLN A 256 5.79 13.53 4.70
C GLN A 256 5.88 15.04 4.44
N ILE A 257 5.63 15.49 3.21
CA ILE A 257 5.55 16.92 2.86
C ILE A 257 4.40 17.58 3.63
N LYS A 258 3.19 17.00 3.57
CA LYS A 258 2.02 17.49 4.33
C LYS A 258 2.31 17.58 5.83
N SER A 259 3.02 16.60 6.40
CA SER A 259 3.41 16.60 7.81
C SER A 259 4.34 17.77 8.13
N LEU A 260 5.31 18.05 7.26
CA LEU A 260 6.24 19.17 7.41
C LEU A 260 5.51 20.52 7.30
N ASP A 261 4.57 20.66 6.36
CA ASP A 261 3.76 21.87 6.19
C ASP A 261 2.93 22.17 7.44
N ILE A 262 2.27 21.16 8.01
CA ILE A 262 1.50 21.28 9.25
C ILE A 262 2.43 21.71 10.41
N ILE A 263 3.59 21.07 10.55
CA ILE A 263 4.55 21.42 11.61
C ILE A 263 5.03 22.87 11.46
N ASN A 264 5.39 23.28 10.25
CA ASN A 264 5.89 24.63 9.96
C ASN A 264 4.80 25.71 10.09
N SER A 265 3.52 25.34 9.89
CA SER A 265 2.40 26.26 10.11
C SER A 265 2.36 26.76 11.56
N GLY A 266 2.67 25.88 12.52
CA GLY A 266 2.54 26.12 13.95
C GLY A 266 1.13 25.88 14.51
N ASP A 267 0.23 25.28 13.73
CA ASP A 267 -1.11 24.90 14.20
C ASP A 267 -1.02 23.77 15.24
N ILE A 268 -1.18 24.15 16.51
CA ILE A 268 -1.13 23.24 17.66
C ILE A 268 -2.10 22.07 17.50
N LYS A 269 -3.33 22.31 17.02
CA LYS A 269 -4.35 21.27 16.93
C LYS A 269 -3.99 20.26 15.85
N ALA A 270 -3.59 20.73 14.67
CA ALA A 270 -3.16 19.87 13.58
C ALA A 270 -1.88 19.10 13.93
N ILE A 271 -0.92 19.74 14.60
CA ILE A 271 0.30 19.10 15.08
C ILE A 271 -0.03 18.01 16.09
N LYS A 272 -0.94 18.24 17.06
CA LYS A 272 -1.37 17.22 18.02
C LYS A 272 -1.95 15.98 17.33
N GLU A 273 -2.76 16.15 16.27
CA GLU A 273 -3.28 15.01 15.51
C GLU A 273 -2.16 14.24 14.79
N LEU A 274 -1.16 14.92 14.22
CA LEU A 274 -0.01 14.24 13.64
C LEU A 274 0.81 13.48 14.67
N ILE A 275 0.96 14.06 15.87
CA ILE A 275 1.72 13.45 16.97
C ILE A 275 1.08 12.14 17.41
N LYS A 276 -0.26 12.01 17.38
CA LYS A 276 -0.92 10.74 17.73
C LYS A 276 -0.47 9.58 16.84
N ILE A 277 -0.11 9.86 15.60
CA ILE A 277 0.36 8.85 14.64
C ILE A 277 1.79 8.43 14.98
N ARG A 278 1.97 7.19 15.45
CA ARG A 278 3.29 6.67 15.84
C ARG A 278 4.25 6.55 14.66
N GLU A 279 3.73 6.19 13.49
CA GLU A 279 4.50 5.99 12.27
C GLU A 279 5.03 7.30 11.67
N ASN A 280 4.49 8.46 12.07
CA ASN A 280 4.91 9.76 11.55
C ASN A 280 6.26 10.20 12.15
N LYS A 281 7.35 9.75 11.52
CA LYS A 281 8.72 10.01 11.98
C LYS A 281 9.13 11.50 11.94
N ILE A 282 8.51 12.31 11.09
CA ILE A 282 8.77 13.77 11.03
C ILE A 282 8.14 14.45 12.25
N ALA A 283 6.89 14.15 12.56
CA ALA A 283 6.23 14.66 13.77
C ALA A 283 6.97 14.24 15.05
N ARG A 284 7.47 13.00 15.11
CA ARG A 284 8.26 12.53 16.26
C ARG A 284 9.59 13.28 16.40
N ALA A 285 10.31 13.48 15.30
CA ALA A 285 11.53 14.26 15.30
C ALA A 285 11.29 15.72 15.73
N PHE A 286 10.17 16.32 15.31
CA PHE A 286 9.78 17.66 15.72
C PHE A 286 9.51 17.75 17.23
N ILE A 287 8.82 16.78 17.84
CA ILE A 287 8.60 16.77 19.29
C ILE A 287 9.92 16.73 20.05
N GLU A 288 10.83 15.84 19.63
CA GLU A 288 12.15 15.73 20.25
C GLU A 288 12.89 17.08 20.19
N TYR A 289 12.93 17.71 19.01
CA TYR A 289 13.48 19.03 18.82
C TYR A 289 12.81 20.11 19.69
N ASN A 290 11.48 20.13 19.76
CA ASN A 290 10.71 21.12 20.49
C ASN A 290 11.03 21.09 22.00
N PHE A 291 11.35 19.92 22.53
CA PHE A 291 11.76 19.71 23.92
C PHE A 291 13.28 19.73 24.14
N GLY A 292 14.05 20.14 23.14
CA GLY A 292 15.49 20.35 23.25
C GLY A 292 16.35 19.10 23.07
N PHE A 293 15.77 17.98 22.65
CA PHE A 293 16.52 16.79 22.24
C PHE A 293 17.06 16.96 20.82
N ASN A 294 18.29 16.51 20.61
CA ASN A 294 18.93 16.54 19.31
C ASN A 294 18.43 15.38 18.43
N ASN A 295 17.75 15.71 17.32
CA ASN A 295 17.28 14.76 16.33
C ASN A 295 17.94 15.01 14.96
N VAL A 296 18.41 13.93 14.31
CA VAL A 296 19.11 14.01 13.02
C VAL A 296 18.23 14.53 11.89
N VAL A 297 16.91 14.25 11.94
CA VAL A 297 15.96 14.68 10.91
C VAL A 297 15.76 16.19 10.96
N THR A 298 15.52 16.75 12.15
CA THR A 298 15.32 18.20 12.29
C THR A 298 16.59 18.97 12.00
N LYS A 299 17.75 18.48 12.46
CA LYS A 299 19.06 19.07 12.12
C LYS A 299 19.32 19.13 10.62
N GLU A 300 19.09 18.04 9.92
CA GLU A 300 19.28 17.99 8.46
C GLU A 300 18.33 18.95 7.74
N LEU A 301 17.09 19.06 8.22
CA LEU A 301 16.11 20.00 7.66
C LEU A 301 16.47 21.47 7.95
N GLU A 302 16.94 21.79 9.16
CA GLU A 302 17.41 23.14 9.51
C GLU A 302 18.63 23.55 8.67
N GLN A 303 19.58 22.63 8.46
CA GLN A 303 20.76 22.87 7.60
C GLN A 303 20.36 23.20 6.15
N ARG A 304 19.22 22.68 5.68
CA ARG A 304 18.66 22.94 4.36
C ARG A 304 17.70 24.14 4.33
N GLY A 305 17.62 24.92 5.41
CA GLY A 305 16.86 26.16 5.51
C GLY A 305 15.44 26.04 6.06
N ASN A 306 15.05 24.87 6.59
CA ASN A 306 13.76 24.74 7.29
C ASN A 306 13.80 25.48 8.64
N ILE A 307 12.76 26.23 8.98
CA ILE A 307 12.67 26.94 10.26
C ILE A 307 11.55 26.31 11.09
N PHE A 308 11.92 25.52 12.10
CA PHE A 308 10.97 24.97 13.06
C PHE A 308 10.60 26.02 14.11
N LYS A 309 9.30 26.30 14.26
CA LYS A 309 8.81 27.15 15.35
C LYS A 309 8.79 26.33 16.64
N LYS A 310 9.35 26.86 17.73
CA LYS A 310 9.12 26.31 19.07
C LYS A 310 7.69 26.62 19.48
N ILE A 311 6.98 25.60 19.96
CA ILE A 311 5.56 25.66 20.31
C ILE A 311 5.40 25.12 21.72
N ASP A 312 4.60 25.80 22.53
CA ASP A 312 4.19 25.25 23.82
C ASP A 312 3.15 24.15 23.59
N LEU A 313 3.51 22.91 23.92
CA LEU A 313 2.69 21.73 23.69
C LEU A 313 2.38 21.07 25.02
N ASP A 314 1.09 21.06 25.36
CA ASP A 314 0.56 20.21 26.42
C ASP A 314 0.09 18.86 25.82
N PHE A 315 0.49 17.76 26.45
CA PHE A 315 0.16 16.39 26.03
C PHE A 315 -0.88 15.72 26.93
N THR A 316 -1.51 16.43 27.87
CA THR A 316 -2.54 15.89 28.76
C THR A 316 -3.71 15.21 28.02
N ASP A 317 -4.02 15.65 26.80
CA ASP A 317 -5.08 15.15 25.93
C ASP A 317 -4.57 14.31 24.74
N VAL A 318 -3.27 14.01 24.68
CA VAL A 318 -2.65 13.27 23.58
C VAL A 318 -2.41 11.83 24.00
N ASN A 319 -3.18 10.91 23.41
CA ASN A 319 -2.91 9.47 23.52
C ASN A 319 -2.31 8.98 22.20
N ILE A 320 -1.15 8.33 22.26
CA ILE A 320 -0.50 7.80 21.04
C ILE A 320 -1.30 6.61 20.53
N ASP A 321 -1.81 6.72 19.31
CA ASP A 321 -2.41 5.59 18.62
C ASP A 321 -1.31 4.60 18.25
N ILE A 322 -1.18 3.56 19.06
CA ILE A 322 -0.39 2.39 18.72
C ILE A 322 -1.20 1.62 17.69
N ASN A 323 -1.01 1.95 16.42
CA ASN A 323 -1.36 1.05 15.34
C ASN A 323 -0.61 -0.25 15.59
N LYS A 324 -1.26 -1.23 16.21
CA LYS A 324 -0.72 -2.58 16.31
C LYS A 324 -0.46 -3.00 14.86
N LYS A 325 0.82 -3.16 14.52
CA LYS A 325 1.25 -3.72 13.23
C LYS A 325 0.34 -4.91 12.94
N MET A 326 -0.49 -4.78 11.91
CA MET A 326 -1.49 -5.77 11.57
C MET A 326 -0.81 -7.13 11.51
N THR A 327 -1.23 -8.03 12.40
CA THR A 327 -0.75 -9.40 12.37
C THR A 327 -1.25 -10.08 11.09
N SER A 328 -0.70 -11.22 10.68
CA SER A 328 -1.27 -12.02 9.59
C SER A 328 -2.72 -12.46 9.85
N LYS A 329 -3.19 -12.38 11.12
CA LYS A 329 -4.60 -12.49 11.49
C LYS A 329 -5.41 -11.23 11.15
N ASP A 330 -4.78 -10.06 11.20
CA ASP A 330 -5.40 -8.80 10.81
C ASP A 330 -5.45 -8.64 9.29
N SER A 331 -4.50 -9.20 8.52
CA SER A 331 -4.63 -9.29 7.06
C SER A 331 -5.74 -10.25 6.64
N THR A 332 -6.00 -11.31 7.41
CA THR A 332 -7.25 -12.06 7.28
C THR A 332 -8.48 -11.28 7.71
N ASN A 333 -8.39 -10.38 8.71
CA ASN A 333 -9.49 -9.44 9.01
C ASN A 333 -9.71 -8.42 7.90
N GLU A 334 -8.69 -7.97 7.19
CA GLU A 334 -8.85 -7.07 6.04
C GLU A 334 -9.44 -7.79 4.83
N LYS A 335 -8.99 -9.03 4.57
CA LYS A 335 -9.61 -9.90 3.56
C LYS A 335 -11.03 -10.30 3.95
N TYR A 336 -11.29 -10.51 5.23
CA TYR A 336 -12.62 -10.78 5.80
C TYR A 336 -13.51 -9.54 5.72
N LYS A 337 -13.00 -8.35 6.06
CA LYS A 337 -13.67 -7.05 5.88
C LYS A 337 -14.04 -6.77 4.42
N LYS A 338 -13.29 -7.34 3.47
CA LYS A 338 -13.57 -7.30 2.03
C LYS A 338 -14.45 -8.46 1.53
N SER A 339 -14.83 -9.40 2.40
CA SER A 339 -15.65 -10.56 2.01
C SER A 339 -17.14 -10.22 1.95
N LEU A 340 -17.87 -10.93 1.08
CA LEU A 340 -19.32 -10.81 0.98
C LEU A 340 -19.99 -11.05 2.33
N ALA A 341 -19.58 -12.11 3.04
CA ALA A 341 -20.18 -12.49 4.32
C ALA A 341 -20.04 -11.40 5.38
N PHE A 342 -18.89 -10.72 5.45
CA PHE A 342 -18.69 -9.62 6.40
C PHE A 342 -19.58 -8.41 6.08
N ASN A 343 -19.54 -7.92 4.84
CA ASN A 343 -20.33 -6.75 4.46
C ASN A 343 -21.83 -7.00 4.68
N VAL A 344 -22.29 -8.21 4.33
CA VAL A 344 -23.67 -8.63 4.59
C VAL A 344 -23.97 -8.78 6.07
N LYS A 345 -23.01 -9.24 6.89
CA LYS A 345 -23.20 -9.36 8.34
C LYS A 345 -23.38 -7.99 9.00
N GLU A 346 -22.58 -7.00 8.63
CA GLU A 346 -22.69 -5.63 9.16
C GLU A 346 -24.06 -5.02 8.83
N ASP A 347 -24.47 -5.09 7.57
CA ASP A 347 -25.77 -4.58 7.11
C ASP A 347 -26.93 -5.30 7.80
N VAL A 348 -26.90 -6.64 7.86
CA VAL A 348 -27.92 -7.42 8.58
C VAL A 348 -27.96 -7.07 10.07
N THR A 349 -26.81 -6.93 10.73
CA THR A 349 -26.74 -6.57 12.15
C THR A 349 -27.36 -5.21 12.41
N LYS A 350 -27.15 -4.25 11.50
CA LYS A 350 -27.76 -2.93 11.57
C LYS A 350 -29.28 -3.02 11.41
N ILE A 351 -29.77 -3.79 10.44
CA ILE A 351 -31.21 -3.99 10.19
C ILE A 351 -31.89 -4.72 11.36
N LEU A 352 -31.22 -5.69 12.00
CA LEU A 352 -31.78 -6.44 13.13
C LEU A 352 -32.19 -5.56 14.32
N LYS A 353 -31.64 -4.34 14.45
CA LYS A 353 -32.03 -3.40 15.50
C LYS A 353 -33.40 -2.76 15.31
N VAL A 354 -33.94 -2.77 14.09
CA VAL A 354 -35.13 -2.00 13.72
C VAL A 354 -36.20 -2.80 12.97
N VAL A 355 -35.89 -4.04 12.61
CA VAL A 355 -36.75 -4.87 11.77
C VAL A 355 -37.92 -5.47 12.56
N LYS A 356 -39.11 -5.48 11.93
CA LYS A 356 -40.39 -5.85 12.56
C LYS A 356 -40.86 -7.26 12.17
N ASN A 357 -40.59 -7.66 10.94
CA ASN A 357 -41.00 -8.93 10.37
C ASN A 357 -40.21 -9.18 9.09
N ASP A 358 -40.46 -10.32 8.44
CA ASP A 358 -39.75 -10.71 7.23
C ASP A 358 -39.98 -9.78 6.03
N LYS A 359 -41.18 -9.25 5.87
CA LYS A 359 -41.48 -8.32 4.77
C LYS A 359 -40.67 -7.04 4.94
N HIS A 360 -40.68 -6.51 6.16
CA HIS A 360 -39.90 -5.33 6.53
C HIS A 360 -38.39 -5.58 6.42
N PHE A 361 -37.91 -6.79 6.72
CA PHE A 361 -36.51 -7.16 6.51
C PHE A 361 -36.11 -7.03 5.03
N LEU A 362 -36.92 -7.58 4.12
CA LEU A 362 -36.63 -7.52 2.69
C LEU A 362 -36.67 -6.09 2.17
N GLU A 363 -37.64 -5.28 2.59
CA GLU A 363 -37.75 -3.86 2.23
C GLU A 363 -36.52 -3.06 2.69
N LEU A 364 -36.09 -3.23 3.95
CA LEU A 364 -34.93 -2.53 4.48
C LEU A 364 -33.63 -2.95 3.79
N MET A 365 -33.46 -4.24 3.49
CA MET A 365 -32.29 -4.72 2.75
C MET A 365 -32.29 -4.21 1.31
N GLN A 366 -33.45 -4.15 0.62
CA GLN A 366 -33.55 -3.53 -0.71
C GLN A 366 -33.07 -2.07 -0.70
N ASN A 367 -33.47 -1.30 0.32
CA ASN A 367 -33.03 0.09 0.48
C ASN A 367 -31.51 0.23 0.69
N LEU A 368 -30.83 -0.82 1.17
CA LEU A 368 -29.37 -0.85 1.31
C LEU A 368 -28.63 -1.25 0.02
N GLY A 369 -29.33 -1.60 -1.07
CA GLY A 369 -28.74 -2.00 -2.35
C GLY A 369 -28.78 -3.50 -2.65
N TYR A 370 -29.59 -4.27 -1.91
CA TYR A 370 -29.79 -5.71 -2.15
C TYR A 370 -30.95 -5.94 -3.12
N GLU A 371 -30.69 -5.86 -4.42
CA GLU A 371 -31.72 -6.01 -5.45
C GLU A 371 -32.27 -7.45 -5.49
N ASN A 372 -33.54 -7.61 -5.86
CA ASN A 372 -34.19 -8.92 -6.00
C ASN A 372 -34.07 -9.86 -4.77
N ILE A 373 -33.91 -9.30 -3.57
CA ILE A 373 -33.68 -10.09 -2.36
C ILE A 373 -34.87 -11.01 -2.04
N LYS A 374 -34.59 -12.29 -1.79
CA LYS A 374 -35.58 -13.32 -1.43
C LYS A 374 -35.03 -14.28 -0.38
N PHE A 375 -35.85 -14.70 0.56
CA PHE A 375 -35.45 -15.72 1.53
C PHE A 375 -35.23 -17.09 0.87
N LYS A 376 -34.19 -17.78 1.31
CA LYS A 376 -33.90 -19.17 0.96
C LYS A 376 -34.35 -20.09 2.08
N ALA A 377 -35.17 -21.08 1.76
CA ALA A 377 -35.66 -22.08 2.70
C ALA A 377 -35.04 -23.46 2.44
N LYS A 378 -34.86 -24.26 3.50
CA LYS A 378 -34.43 -25.66 3.45
C LYS A 378 -35.21 -26.46 4.51
N ASN A 379 -35.41 -27.74 4.28
CA ASN A 379 -35.93 -28.64 5.30
C ASN A 379 -34.82 -28.96 6.32
N VAL A 380 -35.05 -28.60 7.58
CA VAL A 380 -34.19 -28.91 8.73
C VAL A 380 -35.08 -29.68 9.71
N GLU A 381 -34.69 -30.92 10.05
CA GLU A 381 -35.44 -31.77 10.99
C GLU A 381 -36.95 -31.93 10.65
N GLY A 382 -37.28 -32.02 9.36
CA GLY A 382 -38.66 -32.21 8.89
C GLY A 382 -39.51 -30.92 8.86
N LYS A 383 -38.96 -29.76 9.25
CA LYS A 383 -39.63 -28.45 9.14
C LYS A 383 -38.93 -27.57 8.11
N ARG A 384 -39.72 -26.82 7.34
CA ARG A 384 -39.20 -25.88 6.35
C ARG A 384 -38.77 -24.60 7.06
N GLU A 385 -37.46 -24.38 7.15
CA GLU A 385 -36.88 -23.22 7.82
C GLU A 385 -36.15 -22.31 6.84
N ARG A 386 -36.06 -21.02 7.16
CA ARG A 386 -35.29 -20.07 6.38
C ARG A 386 -33.83 -20.15 6.80
N VAL A 387 -32.97 -20.48 5.85
CA VAL A 387 -31.54 -20.74 6.10
C VAL A 387 -30.64 -19.63 5.56
N GLY A 388 -31.20 -18.64 4.86
CA GLY A 388 -30.45 -17.59 4.18
C GLY A 388 -31.32 -16.74 3.28
N PHE A 389 -30.69 -16.01 2.37
CA PHE A 389 -31.36 -15.24 1.33
C PHE A 389 -30.48 -15.14 0.07
N THR A 390 -31.13 -14.88 -1.05
CA THR A 390 -30.50 -14.61 -2.35
C THR A 390 -30.76 -13.16 -2.73
N PHE A 391 -29.84 -12.52 -3.45
CA PHE A 391 -30.00 -11.16 -3.96
C PHE A 391 -29.10 -10.95 -5.17
N THR A 392 -29.34 -9.88 -5.91
CA THR A 392 -28.52 -9.38 -7.00
C THR A 392 -27.75 -8.15 -6.53
N ASN A 393 -26.47 -8.06 -6.89
CA ASN A 393 -25.66 -6.86 -6.69
C ASN A 393 -24.65 -6.76 -7.84
N ASN A 394 -24.51 -5.59 -8.46
CA ASN A 394 -23.63 -5.36 -9.61
C ASN A 394 -23.84 -6.41 -10.73
N ASN A 395 -25.09 -6.71 -11.08
CA ASN A 395 -25.49 -7.72 -12.08
C ASN A 395 -25.08 -9.17 -11.78
N GLU A 396 -24.57 -9.47 -10.58
CA GLU A 396 -24.27 -10.83 -10.14
C GLU A 396 -25.28 -11.32 -9.09
N ASN A 397 -25.64 -12.60 -9.16
CA ASN A 397 -26.53 -13.26 -8.20
C ASN A 397 -25.74 -13.90 -7.06
N TYR A 398 -26.10 -13.56 -5.83
CA TYR A 398 -25.48 -14.06 -4.61
C TYR A 398 -26.46 -14.89 -3.79
N THR A 399 -25.92 -15.89 -3.08
CA THR A 399 -26.62 -16.62 -2.02
C THR A 399 -25.82 -16.50 -0.74
N VAL A 400 -26.44 -16.02 0.33
CA VAL A 400 -25.83 -15.92 1.66
C VAL A 400 -26.66 -16.74 2.65
N TYR A 401 -25.98 -17.59 3.42
CA TYR A 401 -26.62 -18.40 4.45
C TYR A 401 -26.47 -17.73 5.81
N LEU A 402 -27.49 -17.78 6.66
CA LEU A 402 -27.48 -17.13 7.98
C LEU A 402 -26.31 -17.65 8.84
N ASN A 403 -25.99 -18.94 8.75
CA ASN A 403 -24.87 -19.54 9.48
C ASN A 403 -23.50 -18.93 9.12
N SER A 404 -23.31 -18.48 7.87
CA SER A 404 -22.09 -17.79 7.45
C SER A 404 -21.94 -16.38 8.03
N LEU A 405 -23.02 -15.86 8.65
CA LEU A 405 -23.07 -14.59 9.35
C LEU A 405 -23.04 -14.76 10.88
N ASP A 406 -22.84 -16.00 11.38
CA ASP A 406 -23.04 -16.39 12.79
C ASP A 406 -24.48 -16.14 13.29
N LEU A 407 -25.46 -16.26 12.40
CA LEU A 407 -26.88 -16.08 12.67
C LEU A 407 -27.68 -17.35 12.33
N ASN A 408 -28.89 -17.40 12.85
CA ASN A 408 -29.93 -18.35 12.46
C ASN A 408 -31.30 -17.64 12.43
N TYR A 409 -32.34 -18.34 11.99
CA TYR A 409 -33.67 -17.74 11.87
C TYR A 409 -34.29 -17.32 13.22
N LYS A 410 -33.87 -17.96 14.33
CA LYS A 410 -34.27 -17.56 15.67
C LYS A 410 -33.76 -16.15 16.02
N ASN A 411 -32.58 -15.76 15.54
CA ASN A 411 -32.08 -14.39 15.73
C ASN A 411 -33.01 -13.35 15.07
N LEU A 412 -33.44 -13.58 13.84
CA LEU A 412 -34.37 -12.69 13.12
C LEU A 412 -35.71 -12.60 13.85
N THR A 413 -36.31 -13.74 14.19
CA THR A 413 -37.59 -13.76 14.91
C THR A 413 -37.53 -13.17 16.31
N THR A 414 -36.37 -13.21 16.97
CA THR A 414 -36.15 -12.51 18.25
C THR A 414 -36.12 -11.00 18.04
N ALA A 415 -35.41 -10.52 17.02
CA ALA A 415 -35.42 -9.09 16.66
C ALA A 415 -36.84 -8.60 16.34
N TYR A 416 -37.63 -9.39 15.59
CA TYR A 416 -39.02 -9.04 15.27
C TYR A 416 -39.87 -8.83 16.52
N LYS A 417 -39.71 -9.72 17.51
CA LYS A 417 -40.43 -9.61 18.80
C LYS A 417 -40.00 -8.38 19.59
N ASN A 418 -38.69 -8.10 19.63
CA ASN A 418 -38.15 -6.97 20.37
C ASN A 418 -38.55 -5.62 19.76
N ASN A 419 -38.78 -5.57 18.45
CA ASN A 419 -39.05 -4.35 17.71
C ASN A 419 -40.52 -4.23 17.28
N ILE A 420 -41.44 -4.97 17.89
CA ILE A 420 -42.85 -4.99 17.45
C ILE A 420 -43.49 -3.59 17.46
N ASP A 421 -43.15 -2.79 18.48
CA ASP A 421 -43.66 -1.44 18.72
C ASP A 421 -42.69 -0.32 18.28
N ILE A 422 -41.61 -0.64 17.55
CA ILE A 422 -40.63 0.38 17.16
C ILE A 422 -41.28 1.46 16.26
N LYS A 423 -41.04 2.73 16.56
CA LYS A 423 -41.64 3.85 15.81
C LYS A 423 -40.82 4.14 14.56
N ILE A 424 -41.47 4.71 13.54
CA ILE A 424 -40.81 5.10 12.28
C ILE A 424 -39.64 6.06 12.54
N GLN A 425 -39.78 6.96 13.51
CA GLN A 425 -38.73 7.90 13.90
C GLN A 425 -37.46 7.20 14.40
N ASP A 426 -37.60 6.10 15.14
CA ASP A 426 -36.48 5.33 15.68
C ASP A 426 -35.75 4.58 14.56
N ILE A 427 -36.52 4.04 13.60
CA ILE A 427 -35.98 3.40 12.38
C ILE A 427 -35.17 4.41 11.57
N GLN A 428 -35.74 5.61 11.34
CA GLN A 428 -35.07 6.68 10.61
C GLN A 428 -33.79 7.13 11.33
N THR A 429 -33.83 7.27 12.66
CA THR A 429 -32.68 7.68 13.46
C THR A 429 -31.56 6.65 13.40
N GLU A 430 -31.86 5.35 13.53
CA GLU A 430 -30.84 4.30 13.51
C GLU A 430 -30.18 4.18 12.12
N LEU A 431 -30.94 4.38 11.05
CA LEU A 431 -30.46 4.28 9.67
C LEU A 431 -29.96 5.62 9.08
N LEU A 432 -30.14 6.73 9.81
CA LEU A 432 -29.68 8.04 9.37
C LEU A 432 -28.16 8.00 9.17
N ASN A 433 -27.70 8.44 7.99
CA ASN A 433 -26.28 8.45 7.60
C ASN A 433 -25.60 7.07 7.57
N TYR A 434 -26.35 5.97 7.68
CA TYR A 434 -25.77 4.64 7.54
C TYR A 434 -25.42 4.36 6.07
N LYS A 435 -24.14 4.15 5.80
CA LYS A 435 -23.65 3.71 4.48
C LYS A 435 -23.60 2.19 4.44
N ALA A 436 -24.44 1.59 3.58
CA ALA A 436 -24.49 0.15 3.39
C ALA A 436 -23.12 -0.41 3.01
N LYS A 437 -22.67 -1.44 3.73
CA LYS A 437 -21.36 -2.08 3.52
C LYS A 437 -21.32 -2.94 2.28
N ILE A 438 -22.47 -3.40 1.79
CA ILE A 438 -22.56 -4.13 0.53
C ILE A 438 -22.03 -3.34 -0.67
N ASN A 439 -22.06 -2.00 -0.61
CA ASN A 439 -21.53 -1.12 -1.65
C ASN A 439 -19.99 -1.09 -1.69
N ASP A 440 -19.34 -1.50 -0.59
CA ASP A 440 -17.89 -1.62 -0.49
C ASP A 440 -17.38 -3.01 -0.94
N TYR A 441 -18.28 -3.96 -1.22
CA TYR A 441 -17.92 -5.31 -1.66
C TYR A 441 -17.49 -5.35 -3.13
N ILE A 442 -16.31 -5.93 -3.39
CA ILE A 442 -15.79 -6.17 -4.75
C ILE A 442 -15.82 -7.68 -5.04
N PRO A 443 -16.52 -8.14 -6.10
CA PRO A 443 -16.62 -9.56 -6.43
C PRO A 443 -15.25 -10.20 -6.67
N LEU A 444 -14.94 -11.28 -5.94
CA LEU A 444 -13.66 -11.98 -6.04
C LEU A 444 -13.45 -12.74 -7.37
N LYS A 445 -14.48 -12.85 -8.22
CA LYS A 445 -14.41 -13.50 -9.54
C LYS A 445 -13.57 -12.74 -10.59
N GLN A 446 -13.17 -11.50 -10.30
CA GLN A 446 -12.28 -10.73 -11.19
C GLN A 446 -10.86 -11.30 -11.14
N LYS A 447 -10.38 -11.78 -12.30
CA LYS A 447 -9.26 -12.74 -12.43
C LYS A 447 -7.88 -12.19 -12.06
N THR A 448 -7.66 -10.86 -12.10
CA THR A 448 -6.34 -10.26 -11.87
C THR A 448 -6.39 -9.08 -10.88
N TYR A 449 -5.28 -8.81 -10.20
CA TYR A 449 -5.15 -7.69 -9.25
C TYR A 449 -5.43 -6.33 -9.92
N ASN A 450 -4.96 -6.15 -11.16
CA ASN A 450 -5.15 -4.93 -11.93
C ASN A 450 -6.61 -4.72 -12.34
N ASN A 451 -7.34 -5.79 -12.71
CA ASN A 451 -8.78 -5.68 -12.98
C ASN A 451 -9.56 -5.26 -11.74
N LYS A 452 -9.16 -5.72 -10.54
CA LYS A 452 -9.76 -5.28 -9.27
C LYS A 452 -9.53 -3.80 -8.99
N ILE A 453 -8.32 -3.30 -9.25
CA ILE A 453 -8.02 -1.86 -9.11
C ILE A 453 -8.85 -1.06 -10.12
N PHE A 454 -8.85 -1.46 -11.39
CA PHE A 454 -9.63 -0.79 -12.44
C PHE A 454 -11.12 -0.73 -12.08
N TYR A 455 -11.70 -1.85 -11.66
CA TYR A 455 -13.09 -1.90 -11.22
C TYR A 455 -13.36 -1.04 -9.98
N THR A 456 -12.41 -0.97 -9.05
CA THR A 456 -12.55 -0.10 -7.86
C THR A 456 -12.69 1.37 -8.27
N ILE A 457 -11.96 1.78 -9.31
CA ILE A 457 -11.89 3.15 -9.82
C ILE A 457 -13.11 3.47 -10.70
N TYR A 458 -13.40 2.63 -11.70
CA TYR A 458 -14.37 2.93 -12.76
C TYR A 458 -15.70 2.18 -12.64
N LYS A 459 -15.82 1.21 -11.72
CA LYS A 459 -17.02 0.38 -11.51
C LYS A 459 -17.46 -0.43 -12.73
N ILE A 460 -16.57 -0.63 -13.71
CA ILE A 460 -16.79 -1.39 -14.94
C ILE A 460 -15.65 -2.40 -15.12
N GLU A 461 -15.94 -3.57 -15.68
CA GLU A 461 -14.93 -4.56 -16.02
C GLU A 461 -14.17 -4.14 -17.27
N PRO A 462 -12.81 -4.12 -17.26
CA PRO A 462 -12.06 -3.74 -18.44
C PRO A 462 -12.20 -4.81 -19.53
N ASN A 463 -12.50 -4.38 -20.76
CA ASN A 463 -12.53 -5.24 -21.94
C ASN A 463 -11.15 -5.47 -22.57
N ILE A 464 -10.08 -5.17 -21.82
CA ILE A 464 -8.68 -5.30 -22.22
C ILE A 464 -7.88 -5.97 -21.12
N SER A 465 -6.80 -6.67 -21.49
CA SER A 465 -5.88 -7.23 -20.51
C SER A 465 -5.05 -6.13 -19.87
N LEU A 466 -5.22 -5.96 -18.55
CA LEU A 466 -4.44 -5.01 -17.75
C LEU A 466 -3.20 -5.64 -17.11
N GLU A 467 -2.87 -6.90 -17.42
CA GLU A 467 -1.77 -7.64 -16.76
C GLU A 467 -0.40 -6.96 -16.92
N ASN A 468 -0.19 -6.25 -18.02
CA ASN A 468 1.07 -5.57 -18.33
C ASN A 468 1.13 -4.12 -17.83
N TYR A 469 0.18 -3.68 -17.00
CA TYR A 469 0.14 -2.33 -16.46
C TYR A 469 0.35 -2.31 -14.95
N TYR A 470 0.99 -1.24 -14.46
CA TYR A 470 0.90 -0.78 -13.08
C TYR A 470 -0.15 0.31 -13.02
N ILE A 471 -1.16 0.15 -12.16
CA ILE A 471 -2.27 1.10 -12.01
C ILE A 471 -2.12 1.78 -10.65
N LYS A 472 -2.02 3.11 -10.65
CA LYS A 472 -1.92 3.94 -9.44
C LYS A 472 -3.03 4.98 -9.44
N LYS A 473 -3.87 4.97 -8.40
CA LYS A 473 -4.82 6.06 -8.15
C LYS A 473 -4.13 7.14 -7.31
N LEU A 474 -4.13 8.35 -7.82
CA LEU A 474 -3.76 9.59 -7.12
C LEU A 474 -5.06 10.40 -6.87
N ASP A 475 -5.00 11.47 -6.07
CA ASP A 475 -6.20 12.20 -5.63
C ASP A 475 -7.11 12.65 -6.79
N ASN A 476 -6.51 13.15 -7.89
CA ASN A 476 -7.24 13.66 -9.07
C ASN A 476 -6.82 13.00 -10.41
N GLU A 477 -5.98 11.96 -10.36
CA GLU A 477 -5.52 11.28 -11.57
C GLU A 477 -5.36 9.76 -11.36
N VAL A 478 -5.51 9.01 -12.44
CA VAL A 478 -5.22 7.57 -12.46
C VAL A 478 -4.13 7.32 -13.48
N GLU A 479 -3.00 6.80 -13.01
CA GLU A 479 -1.83 6.53 -13.84
C GLU A 479 -1.75 5.04 -14.19
N PHE A 480 -1.60 4.77 -15.48
CA PHE A 480 -1.38 3.45 -16.08
C PHE A 480 0.01 3.43 -16.70
N LYS A 481 0.95 2.76 -16.04
CA LYS A 481 2.32 2.61 -16.54
C LYS A 481 2.56 1.20 -17.06
N HIS A 482 2.96 1.07 -18.32
CA HIS A 482 3.25 -0.25 -18.90
C HIS A 482 4.53 -0.84 -18.28
N LYS A 483 4.53 -2.16 -17.99
CA LYS A 483 5.63 -2.85 -17.29
C LYS A 483 6.90 -2.95 -18.11
N TYR A 484 6.76 -3.14 -19.41
CA TYR A 484 7.86 -3.46 -20.33
C TYR A 484 8.12 -2.39 -21.39
N LYS A 485 7.22 -1.40 -21.50
CA LYS A 485 7.27 -0.35 -22.50
C LYS A 485 7.37 0.97 -21.75
N ASP A 486 8.11 1.92 -22.29
CA ASP A 486 8.24 3.26 -21.68
C ASP A 486 7.00 4.12 -21.95
N LEU A 487 5.84 3.57 -21.63
CA LEU A 487 4.53 4.10 -21.91
C LEU A 487 3.78 4.39 -20.61
N THR A 488 3.30 5.63 -20.48
CA THR A 488 2.44 6.04 -19.35
C THR A 488 1.19 6.73 -19.88
N ILE A 489 0.01 6.23 -19.49
CA ILE A 489 -1.29 6.85 -19.74
C ILE A 489 -1.83 7.41 -18.43
N LYS A 490 -2.28 8.66 -18.45
CA LYS A 490 -2.88 9.33 -17.29
C LYS A 490 -4.31 9.72 -17.62
N ASP A 491 -5.25 9.25 -16.80
CA ASP A 491 -6.62 9.74 -16.79
C ASP A 491 -6.77 10.82 -15.72
N LYS A 492 -7.17 12.01 -16.14
CA LYS A 492 -7.52 13.16 -15.28
C LYS A 492 -9.00 13.48 -15.47
N GLU A 493 -9.56 14.29 -14.59
CA GLU A 493 -11.00 14.64 -14.59
C GLU A 493 -11.58 14.88 -16.00
N LYS A 494 -10.93 15.72 -16.82
CA LYS A 494 -11.42 16.08 -18.17
C LYS A 494 -10.62 15.51 -19.35
N THR A 495 -9.45 14.92 -19.12
CA THR A 495 -8.51 14.58 -20.21
C THR A 495 -7.82 13.26 -19.95
N ILE A 496 -7.57 12.48 -21.01
CA ILE A 496 -6.72 11.29 -20.97
C ILE A 496 -5.48 11.59 -21.82
N THR A 497 -4.29 11.41 -21.26
CA THR A 497 -3.03 11.76 -21.92
C THR A 497 -2.08 10.58 -21.93
N ALA A 498 -1.57 10.20 -23.10
CA ALA A 498 -0.46 9.26 -23.22
C ALA A 498 0.87 10.03 -23.32
N THR A 499 1.89 9.53 -22.63
CA THR A 499 3.25 10.10 -22.63
C THR A 499 4.28 8.99 -22.79
N LYS A 500 5.35 9.28 -23.54
CA LYS A 500 6.53 8.42 -23.75
C LYS A 500 7.79 9.22 -23.40
N SER A 501 8.87 8.57 -22.97
CA SER A 501 10.16 9.24 -22.73
C SER A 501 10.79 9.76 -24.03
N LYS A 502 11.49 10.90 -23.93
CA LYS A 502 12.03 11.68 -25.05
C LYS A 502 13.01 10.94 -25.97
N ASN A 503 13.52 9.77 -25.57
CA ASN A 503 14.61 9.06 -26.27
C ASN A 503 14.18 7.75 -26.97
N THR A 504 12.90 7.56 -27.28
CA THR A 504 12.42 6.31 -27.90
C THR A 504 11.47 6.53 -29.07
N THR A 505 11.76 5.93 -30.23
CA THR A 505 10.87 5.92 -31.40
C THR A 505 9.56 5.18 -31.05
N LEU A 506 8.41 5.71 -31.47
CA LEU A 506 7.12 5.06 -31.29
C LEU A 506 6.99 3.91 -32.29
N LEU A 507 6.91 2.67 -31.81
CA LEU A 507 6.54 1.54 -32.67
C LEU A 507 5.03 1.59 -32.91
N LYS A 508 4.59 1.25 -34.13
CA LYS A 508 3.14 1.23 -34.48
C LYS A 508 2.32 0.37 -33.51
N GLU A 509 2.87 -0.75 -33.03
CA GLU A 509 2.24 -1.62 -32.04
C GLU A 509 2.03 -0.94 -30.66
N ASP A 510 2.96 -0.07 -30.24
CA ASP A 510 2.81 0.68 -29.00
C ASP A 510 1.67 1.69 -29.09
N MET A 511 1.47 2.29 -30.26
CA MET A 511 0.38 3.23 -30.53
C MET A 511 -0.98 2.52 -30.51
N ILE A 512 -1.07 1.31 -31.07
CA ILE A 512 -2.28 0.49 -31.04
C ILE A 512 -2.71 0.21 -29.58
N ASP A 513 -1.78 -0.25 -28.74
CA ASP A 513 -2.05 -0.54 -27.33
C ASP A 513 -2.45 0.70 -26.53
N GLN A 514 -1.86 1.86 -26.86
CA GLN A 514 -2.18 3.15 -26.26
C GLN A 514 -3.62 3.55 -26.51
N VAL A 515 -3.99 3.59 -27.79
CA VAL A 515 -5.33 3.98 -28.23
C VAL A 515 -6.38 3.05 -27.61
N LYS A 516 -6.13 1.73 -27.57
CA LYS A 516 -7.05 0.76 -26.96
C LYS A 516 -7.38 1.09 -25.51
N LEU A 517 -6.34 1.29 -24.68
CA LEU A 517 -6.52 1.61 -23.26
C LEU A 517 -7.14 3.00 -23.07
N MET A 518 -6.75 4.00 -23.86
CA MET A 518 -7.33 5.34 -23.77
C MET A 518 -8.83 5.36 -24.10
N LEU A 519 -9.25 4.65 -25.14
CA LEU A 519 -10.67 4.51 -25.49
C LEU A 519 -11.44 3.74 -24.42
N GLU A 520 -10.83 2.71 -23.82
CA GLU A 520 -11.44 1.97 -22.72
C GLU A 520 -11.69 2.88 -21.50
N LEU A 521 -10.71 3.68 -21.11
CA LEU A 521 -10.82 4.65 -20.02
C LEU A 521 -11.90 5.70 -20.31
N TYR A 522 -11.93 6.20 -21.55
CA TYR A 522 -12.93 7.17 -21.97
C TYR A 522 -14.35 6.62 -21.85
N THR A 523 -14.59 5.39 -22.31
CA THR A 523 -15.89 4.72 -22.16
C THR A 523 -16.21 4.38 -20.70
N ALA A 524 -15.20 4.00 -19.90
CA ALA A 524 -15.38 3.65 -18.49
C ALA A 524 -15.80 4.86 -17.63
N LYS A 525 -15.53 6.08 -18.10
CA LYS A 525 -16.02 7.34 -17.50
C LYS A 525 -17.48 7.66 -17.87
N GLY A 526 -18.17 6.76 -18.58
CA GLY A 526 -19.54 6.98 -19.07
C GLY A 526 -19.62 7.97 -20.23
N SER A 527 -18.49 8.33 -20.85
CA SER A 527 -18.46 9.27 -21.97
C SER A 527 -18.79 8.55 -23.29
N LYS A 528 -19.60 9.20 -24.13
CA LYS A 528 -19.91 8.70 -25.48
C LYS A 528 -18.76 9.00 -26.44
N LEU A 529 -18.32 7.99 -27.19
CA LEU A 529 -17.24 8.11 -28.19
C LEU A 529 -17.53 9.22 -29.23
N GLU A 530 -18.79 9.52 -29.48
CA GLU A 530 -19.27 10.62 -30.32
C GLU A 530 -18.77 12.01 -29.93
N ASN A 531 -18.43 12.21 -28.65
CA ASN A 531 -17.99 13.50 -28.10
C ASN A 531 -16.45 13.57 -27.96
N LEU A 532 -15.72 12.59 -28.48
CA LEU A 532 -14.28 12.51 -28.32
C LEU A 532 -13.57 13.56 -29.18
N VAL A 533 -12.74 14.39 -28.54
CA VAL A 533 -11.79 15.28 -29.23
C VAL A 533 -10.41 14.66 -29.09
N VAL A 534 -9.78 14.36 -30.22
CA VAL A 534 -8.43 13.77 -30.29
C VAL A 534 -7.43 14.86 -30.66
N THR A 535 -6.28 14.87 -30.00
CA THR A 535 -5.15 15.77 -30.34
C THR A 535 -3.86 14.95 -30.28
N GLY A 536 -3.07 14.95 -31.36
CA GLY A 536 -1.85 14.13 -31.43
C GLY A 536 -1.12 14.22 -32.77
N SER A 537 -0.24 13.26 -33.03
CA SER A 537 0.31 13.07 -34.39
C SER A 537 -0.78 12.53 -35.31
N LYS A 538 -0.64 12.76 -36.63
CA LYS A 538 -1.60 12.26 -37.62
C LYS A 538 -1.79 10.74 -37.53
N GLU A 539 -0.69 10.00 -37.35
CA GLU A 539 -0.73 8.55 -37.14
C GLU A 539 -1.55 8.12 -35.91
N PHE A 540 -1.51 8.91 -34.83
CA PHE A 540 -2.26 8.63 -33.60
C PHE A 540 -3.75 8.92 -33.79
N GLU A 541 -4.08 10.02 -34.48
CA GLU A 541 -5.46 10.36 -34.84
C GLU A 541 -6.07 9.27 -35.74
N ASP A 542 -5.34 8.84 -36.76
CA ASP A 542 -5.80 7.84 -37.72
C ASP A 542 -6.01 6.47 -37.05
N GLU A 543 -5.10 6.03 -36.16
CA GLU A 543 -5.29 4.79 -35.40
C GLU A 543 -6.43 4.91 -34.37
N THR A 544 -6.64 6.08 -33.77
CA THR A 544 -7.79 6.35 -32.89
C THR A 544 -9.10 6.22 -33.64
N ILE A 545 -9.20 6.87 -34.81
CA ILE A 545 -10.38 6.79 -35.67
C ILE A 545 -10.62 5.34 -36.12
N LYS A 546 -9.58 4.63 -36.56
CA LYS A 546 -9.68 3.22 -36.96
C LYS A 546 -10.24 2.33 -35.85
N GLN A 547 -9.75 2.46 -34.61
CA GLN A 547 -10.25 1.65 -33.50
C GLN A 547 -11.65 2.03 -33.04
N ILE A 548 -12.00 3.31 -33.12
CA ILE A 548 -13.38 3.77 -32.90
C ILE A 548 -14.29 3.15 -33.96
N LEU A 549 -13.91 3.16 -35.24
CA LEU A 549 -14.66 2.53 -36.33
C LEU A 549 -14.85 1.03 -36.13
N VAL A 550 -13.82 0.31 -35.64
CA VAL A 550 -13.93 -1.11 -35.25
C VAL A 550 -14.91 -1.30 -34.08
N LYS A 551 -14.92 -0.41 -33.07
CA LYS A 551 -15.92 -0.44 -31.98
C LYS A 551 -17.34 -0.09 -32.48
N ILE A 552 -17.45 0.73 -33.53
CA ILE A 552 -18.70 1.22 -34.15
C ILE A 552 -19.23 0.27 -35.25
N GLU A 553 -18.47 -0.73 -35.71
CA GLU A 553 -18.94 -1.74 -36.68
C GLU A 553 -20.25 -2.45 -36.23
N ASN A 554 -20.58 -2.38 -34.93
CA ASN A 554 -21.80 -2.91 -34.31
C ASN A 554 -22.94 -1.88 -34.08
N ILE A 555 -22.85 -0.65 -34.61
CA ILE A 555 -23.85 0.42 -34.47
C ILE A 555 -24.60 0.66 -35.81
N SER A 556 -25.79 1.27 -35.74
CA SER A 556 -26.64 1.59 -36.89
C SER A 556 -25.94 2.50 -37.94
N LEU A 557 -26.33 2.37 -39.21
CA LEU A 557 -25.78 3.14 -40.34
C LEU A 557 -25.95 4.66 -40.13
N GLN A 558 -27.02 5.06 -39.45
CA GLN A 558 -27.38 6.45 -39.17
C GLN A 558 -26.37 7.12 -38.21
N ASP A 559 -26.05 6.46 -37.10
CA ASP A 559 -25.14 6.99 -36.07
C ASP A 559 -23.69 7.07 -36.61
N ARG A 560 -23.30 6.14 -37.49
CA ARG A 560 -22.01 6.18 -38.19
C ARG A 560 -21.88 7.40 -39.10
N TYR A 561 -22.94 7.74 -39.84
CA TYR A 561 -22.96 8.90 -40.73
C TYR A 561 -22.87 10.22 -39.95
N GLU A 562 -23.60 10.33 -38.84
CA GLU A 562 -23.59 11.51 -37.99
C GLU A 562 -22.23 11.72 -37.30
N PHE A 563 -21.58 10.63 -36.88
CA PHE A 563 -20.23 10.67 -36.30
C PHE A 563 -19.16 11.13 -37.30
N LEU A 564 -19.14 10.59 -38.51
CA LEU A 564 -18.20 11.00 -39.56
C LEU A 564 -18.39 12.46 -39.99
N THR A 565 -19.62 12.96 -39.89
CA THR A 565 -19.95 14.36 -40.18
C THR A 565 -19.35 15.33 -39.15
N LYS A 566 -19.33 14.96 -37.87
CA LYS A 566 -18.73 15.77 -36.79
C LYS A 566 -17.20 15.82 -36.85
N LEU A 567 -16.57 14.88 -37.54
CA LEU A 567 -15.12 14.83 -37.79
C LEU A 567 -14.68 15.63 -39.05
N ASN A 568 -15.58 16.43 -39.65
CA ASN A 568 -15.34 17.28 -40.83
C ASN A 568 -14.92 16.55 -42.13
N TYR A 569 -15.28 15.28 -42.31
CA TYR A 569 -15.12 14.60 -43.60
C TYR A 569 -16.10 15.15 -44.65
N SER A 570 -15.70 15.12 -45.92
CA SER A 570 -16.57 15.45 -47.06
C SER A 570 -17.61 14.36 -47.32
N GLU A 571 -18.71 14.71 -48.00
CA GLU A 571 -19.78 13.74 -48.31
C GLU A 571 -19.29 12.56 -49.15
N GLN A 572 -18.30 12.78 -50.03
CA GLN A 572 -17.68 11.74 -50.85
C GLN A 572 -16.85 10.77 -50.00
N GLU A 573 -16.10 11.27 -49.02
CA GLU A 573 -15.33 10.46 -48.07
C GLU A 573 -16.25 9.64 -47.16
N LYS A 574 -17.36 10.23 -46.69
CA LYS A 574 -18.38 9.51 -45.90
C LYS A 574 -18.99 8.36 -46.69
N GLN A 575 -19.33 8.59 -47.96
CA GLN A 575 -19.90 7.54 -48.83
C GLN A 575 -18.90 6.41 -49.09
N ALA A 576 -17.63 6.73 -49.33
CA ALA A 576 -16.58 5.73 -49.54
C ALA A 576 -16.34 4.85 -48.29
N ILE A 577 -16.25 5.47 -47.11
CA ILE A 577 -16.06 4.77 -45.83
C ILE A 577 -17.26 3.87 -45.51
N ASN A 578 -18.49 4.36 -45.69
CA ASN A 578 -19.69 3.56 -45.46
C ASN A 578 -19.80 2.38 -46.43
N SER A 579 -19.47 2.58 -47.71
CA SER A 579 -19.50 1.52 -48.72
C SER A 579 -18.44 0.43 -48.48
N TYR A 580 -17.27 0.79 -47.93
CA TYR A 580 -16.25 -0.17 -47.51
C TYR A 580 -16.76 -1.13 -46.42
N TYR A 581 -17.44 -0.61 -45.40
CA TYR A 581 -17.93 -1.43 -44.28
C TYR A 581 -19.19 -2.24 -44.61
N GLU A 582 -20.07 -1.76 -45.49
CA GLU A 582 -21.20 -2.56 -46.00
C GLU A 582 -20.72 -3.82 -46.73
N LYS A 583 -19.61 -3.71 -47.49
CA LYS A 583 -18.99 -4.85 -48.18
C LYS A 583 -18.34 -5.84 -47.19
N LEU A 584 -17.71 -5.33 -46.13
CA LEU A 584 -17.07 -6.14 -45.08
C LEU A 584 -18.08 -6.94 -44.24
N ASN A 585 -19.29 -6.40 -44.05
CA ASN A 585 -20.40 -7.11 -43.40
C ASN A 585 -21.06 -8.15 -44.31
N LYS A 586 -21.20 -7.87 -45.63
CA LYS A 586 -21.68 -8.88 -46.59
C LYS A 586 -20.72 -10.06 -46.74
N SER A 587 -19.41 -9.85 -46.66
CA SER A 587 -18.42 -10.94 -46.72
C SER A 587 -18.37 -11.83 -45.46
N LYS A 588 -18.91 -11.38 -44.33
CA LYS A 588 -19.01 -12.17 -43.07
C LYS A 588 -20.29 -13.02 -43.00
N SER A 589 -21.28 -12.79 -43.87
CA SER A 589 -22.53 -13.55 -43.93
C SER A 589 -22.37 -14.77 -44.84
N THR A 590 -21.79 -15.85 -44.33
CA THR A 590 -21.98 -17.19 -44.93
C THR A 590 -23.26 -17.78 -44.38
N ASP A 591 -24.42 -17.35 -44.88
CA ASP A 591 -25.67 -18.09 -44.76
C ASP A 591 -26.46 -17.92 -46.06
N ASP A 592 -26.69 -19.07 -46.69
CA ASP A 592 -27.51 -19.40 -47.86
C ASP A 592 -27.40 -18.55 -49.13
N ILE A 593 -26.86 -19.19 -50.17
CA ILE A 593 -27.10 -18.84 -51.58
C ILE A 593 -28.49 -19.37 -51.95
N PRO A 594 -29.50 -18.54 -52.27
CA PRO A 594 -30.59 -18.95 -53.14
C PRO A 594 -30.14 -18.73 -54.59
N GLU A 595 -30.55 -19.66 -55.46
CA GLU A 595 -30.28 -19.66 -56.89
C GLU A 595 -30.49 -18.27 -57.56
N LYS A 596 -29.56 -17.94 -58.46
CA LYS A 596 -29.61 -16.76 -59.34
C LYS A 596 -30.99 -16.61 -60.02
N PRO A 597 -31.55 -15.39 -60.04
CA PRO A 597 -32.19 -14.85 -61.22
C PRO A 597 -31.18 -14.07 -62.07
N LYS A 598 -31.42 -14.10 -63.38
CA LYS A 598 -30.58 -13.58 -64.46
C LYS A 598 -30.69 -12.05 -64.59
N ASN A 599 -29.59 -11.48 -65.10
CA ASN A 599 -29.41 -10.13 -65.65
C ASN A 599 -29.50 -8.97 -64.65
N GLU A 600 -28.34 -8.47 -64.23
CA GLU A 600 -27.86 -7.11 -64.55
C GLU A 600 -26.39 -7.00 -64.08
N ASP A 601 -25.53 -6.56 -65.01
CA ASP A 601 -24.08 -6.26 -64.94
C ASP A 601 -23.25 -6.89 -63.80
N ILE A 602 -22.59 -8.00 -64.11
CA ILE A 602 -21.49 -8.54 -63.31
C ILE A 602 -20.27 -7.62 -63.50
N VAL A 603 -20.03 -6.72 -62.53
CA VAL A 603 -18.70 -6.11 -62.36
C VAL A 603 -17.76 -7.19 -61.83
N ASP A 604 -16.64 -7.40 -62.51
CA ASP A 604 -15.61 -8.38 -62.14
C ASP A 604 -14.93 -7.97 -60.82
N PHE A 605 -14.66 -8.93 -59.93
CA PHE A 605 -14.15 -8.70 -58.58
C PHE A 605 -12.82 -9.44 -58.35
N SER A 606 -11.79 -9.08 -59.12
CA SER A 606 -10.42 -9.53 -58.90
C SER A 606 -9.71 -8.70 -57.81
N LYS A 607 -8.60 -9.23 -57.28
CA LYS A 607 -7.73 -8.59 -56.27
C LYS A 607 -7.26 -7.19 -56.69
N GLU A 608 -7.20 -6.93 -58.00
CA GLU A 608 -6.86 -5.64 -58.58
C GLU A 608 -7.88 -4.55 -58.21
N ASN A 609 -9.18 -4.86 -58.12
CA ASN A 609 -10.21 -3.90 -57.70
C ASN A 609 -10.12 -3.52 -56.22
N TYR A 610 -9.53 -4.39 -55.38
CA TYR A 610 -9.28 -4.11 -53.96
C TYR A 610 -8.05 -3.23 -53.77
N ASP A 611 -6.99 -3.52 -54.50
CA ASP A 611 -5.76 -2.74 -54.51
C ASP A 611 -5.97 -1.37 -55.17
N GLU A 612 -6.83 -1.27 -56.19
CA GLU A 612 -7.25 -0.03 -56.84
C GLU A 612 -8.11 0.86 -55.91
N ALA A 613 -9.02 0.28 -55.14
CA ALA A 613 -9.78 1.03 -54.13
C ALA A 613 -8.90 1.54 -52.97
N MET A 614 -7.93 0.74 -52.54
CA MET A 614 -6.94 1.15 -51.53
C MET A 614 -6.00 2.25 -52.09
N ALA A 615 -5.55 2.11 -53.33
CA ALA A 615 -4.72 3.09 -54.01
C ALA A 615 -5.47 4.41 -54.24
N ASN A 616 -6.77 4.37 -54.56
CA ASN A 616 -7.61 5.56 -54.71
C ASN A 616 -7.84 6.27 -53.36
N LEU A 617 -7.99 5.52 -52.25
CA LEU A 617 -8.10 6.10 -50.91
C LEU A 617 -6.78 6.74 -50.47
N LEU A 618 -5.64 6.10 -50.75
CA LEU A 618 -4.30 6.63 -50.47
C LEU A 618 -4.00 7.89 -51.31
N LYS A 619 -4.37 7.90 -52.60
CA LYS A 619 -4.19 9.04 -53.49
C LYS A 619 -5.06 10.24 -53.09
N LEU A 620 -6.26 10.01 -52.56
CA LEU A 620 -7.13 11.06 -52.03
C LEU A 620 -6.56 11.73 -50.76
N LEU A 621 -5.82 10.96 -49.96
CA LEU A 621 -5.12 11.46 -48.76
C LEU A 621 -3.86 12.25 -49.13
N GLU A 622 -3.13 11.85 -50.17
CA GLU A 622 -1.97 12.58 -50.71
C GLU A 622 -2.37 13.90 -51.41
N ASP A 623 -3.47 13.93 -52.17
CA ASP A 623 -3.95 15.15 -52.84
C ASP A 623 -4.49 16.21 -51.85
N ASN A 624 -4.88 15.80 -50.64
CA ASN A 624 -5.32 16.70 -49.57
C ASN A 624 -4.16 17.43 -48.88
N GLU A 625 -2.94 16.88 -48.85
CA GLU A 625 -1.75 17.61 -48.41
C GLU A 625 -1.45 18.81 -49.34
N VAL A 626 -1.63 18.63 -50.66
CA VAL A 626 -1.37 19.68 -51.66
C VAL A 626 -2.39 20.82 -51.58
N LYS A 627 -3.67 20.51 -51.34
CA LYS A 627 -4.72 21.54 -51.15
C LYS A 627 -4.57 22.32 -49.85
N HIS A 628 -4.10 21.69 -48.77
CA HIS A 628 -3.88 22.37 -47.49
C HIS A 628 -2.69 23.36 -47.55
N TRP A 629 -1.68 23.08 -48.38
CA TRP A 629 -0.58 24.02 -48.66
C TRP A 629 -1.03 25.22 -49.52
N LEU A 630 -1.92 25.02 -50.49
CA LEU A 630 -2.47 26.10 -51.34
C LEU A 630 -3.49 27.01 -50.62
N ALA A 631 -4.08 26.56 -49.50
CA ALA A 631 -4.98 27.36 -48.68
C ALA A 631 -4.24 28.22 -47.61
N LEU A 632 -2.92 28.03 -47.47
CA LEU A 632 -2.04 28.78 -46.57
C LEU A 632 -1.08 29.73 -47.32
N SER A 633 -1.22 29.87 -48.64
CA SER A 633 -0.67 30.94 -49.48
C SER A 633 -1.77 31.88 -49.92
#